data_AF-A0A943NG49-F1
#
_entry.id   AF-A0A943NG49-F1
#
_cell.length_a   1.000
_cell.length_b   1.000
_cell.length_c   1.000
_cell.angle_alpha   90.00
_cell.angle_beta   90.00
_cell.angle_gamma   90.00
#
_symmetry.space_group_name_H-M   'P 1'
#
loop_
_entity.id
_entity.type
_entity.pdbx_description
1 polymer ?
#
loop_
_entity_poly.entity_id
_entity_poly.type
_entity_poly.pdbx_seq_one_letter_code
_entity_poly.pdbx_strand_id
1 'polypeptide(L)'
;MAFFDNTRKPTGLGGRIMVSMMNIGHRSLADWGLKYLKLNNDANVLDCGCGGGANIKRLLKKCPEGIVKGIDYSPVSVEKSKKVNEAAIAEGRC
;
A
#
# COMPACT_ATOMS: atom_id res chain seq x y z
N MET A 1 19.17 -2.54 15.16
CA MET A 1 18.34 -3.29 14.18
C MET A 1 19.14 -3.42 12.91
N ALA A 2 19.22 -4.63 12.36
CA ALA A 2 19.77 -4.86 11.03
C ALA A 2 18.85 -4.22 9.98
N PHE A 3 19.40 -3.85 8.82
CA PHE A 3 18.62 -3.18 7.76
C PHE A 3 17.36 -3.96 7.38
N PHE A 4 17.47 -5.29 7.26
CA PHE A 4 16.37 -6.18 6.90
C PHE A 4 15.29 -6.35 7.98
N ASP A 5 15.54 -5.98 9.24
CA ASP A 5 14.51 -5.98 10.30
C ASP A 5 13.37 -5.01 9.97
N ASN A 6 13.64 -4.01 9.12
CA ASN A 6 12.64 -3.06 8.65
C ASN A 6 11.58 -3.68 7.73
N THR A 7 11.79 -4.89 7.20
CA THR A 7 10.76 -5.61 6.44
C THR A 7 9.55 -5.97 7.30
N ARG A 8 9.78 -6.21 8.60
CA ARG A 8 8.73 -6.49 9.58
C ARG A 8 8.04 -5.21 10.04
N LYS A 9 8.79 -4.28 10.64
CA LYS A 9 8.30 -2.98 11.14
C LYS A 9 9.28 -1.88 10.74
N PRO A 10 9.03 -1.12 9.66
CA PRO A 10 9.97 -0.10 9.22
C PRO A 10 10.05 1.04 10.25
N THR A 11 11.26 1.46 10.60
CA THR A 11 11.53 2.57 11.53
C THR A 11 12.64 3.48 11.00
N GLY A 12 12.56 4.78 11.32
CA GLY A 12 13.58 5.76 10.94
C GLY A 12 13.83 5.87 9.43
N LEU A 13 15.03 6.35 9.06
CA LEU A 13 15.42 6.53 7.66
C LEU A 13 15.56 5.20 6.92
N GLY A 14 16.17 4.19 7.55
CA GLY A 14 16.33 2.86 6.96
C GLY A 14 14.98 2.21 6.62
N GLY A 15 13.99 2.34 7.50
CA GLY A 15 12.62 1.89 7.25
C GLY A 15 11.95 2.59 6.08
N ARG A 16 12.14 3.91 5.94
CA ARG A 16 11.61 4.68 4.78
C ARG A 16 12.21 4.22 3.45
N ILE A 17 13.51 3.89 3.44
CA ILE A 17 14.18 3.32 2.27
C ILE A 17 13.64 1.92 1.99
N MET A 18 13.59 1.05 3.02
CA MET A 18 13.10 -0.33 2.91
C MET A 18 11.69 -0.39 2.33
N VAL A 19 10.74 0.35 2.88
CA VAL A 19 9.35 0.33 2.42
C VAL A 19 9.21 0.83 0.97
N SER A 20 10.06 1.78 0.56
CA SER A 20 10.12 2.25 -0.83
C SER A 20 10.68 1.17 -1.77
N MET A 21 11.71 0.43 -1.34
CA MET A 21 12.24 -0.72 -2.07
C MET A 21 11.21 -1.83 -2.20
N MET A 22 10.46 -2.14 -1.13
CA MET A 22 9.40 -3.16 -1.15
C MET A 22 8.30 -2.85 -2.16
N ASN A 23 7.89 -1.57 -2.31
CA ASN A 23 6.94 -1.16 -3.35
C ASN A 23 7.39 -1.50 -4.79
N ILE A 24 8.71 -1.58 -5.00
CA ILE A 24 9.32 -1.95 -6.28
C ILE A 24 9.51 -3.47 -6.35
N GLY A 25 10.21 -4.05 -5.37
CA GLY A 25 10.57 -5.47 -5.33
C GLY A 25 9.37 -6.42 -5.29
N HIS A 26 8.24 -6.00 -4.70
CA HIS A 26 7.03 -6.83 -4.64
C HIS A 26 6.07 -6.59 -5.81
N ARG A 27 6.40 -5.74 -6.79
CA ARG A 27 5.51 -5.38 -7.90
C ARG A 27 5.03 -6.60 -8.67
N SER A 28 5.94 -7.44 -9.15
CA SER A 28 5.57 -8.59 -9.98
C SER A 28 4.70 -9.60 -9.23
N LEU A 29 4.99 -9.82 -7.94
CA LEU A 29 4.19 -10.69 -7.07
C LEU A 29 2.78 -10.12 -6.84
N ALA A 30 2.69 -8.83 -6.53
CA ALA A 30 1.42 -8.14 -6.33
C ALA A 30 0.57 -8.13 -7.61
N ASP A 31 1.18 -7.82 -8.75
CA ASP A 31 0.51 -7.80 -10.05
C ASP A 31 0.01 -9.20 -10.41
N TRP A 32 0.77 -10.26 -10.14
CA TRP A 32 0.33 -11.64 -10.32
C TRP A 32 -0.85 -12.00 -9.40
N GLY A 33 -0.76 -11.75 -8.09
CA GLY A 33 -1.82 -12.08 -7.14
C GLY A 33 -3.12 -11.33 -7.42
N LEU A 34 -3.02 -10.03 -7.70
CA LEU A 34 -4.18 -9.17 -7.96
C LEU A 34 -4.89 -9.48 -9.29
N LYS A 35 -4.30 -10.27 -10.21
CA LYS A 35 -5.01 -10.75 -11.41
C LYS A 35 -6.20 -11.65 -11.07
N TYR A 36 -6.11 -12.41 -9.99
CA TYR A 36 -7.15 -13.34 -9.57
C TYR A 36 -8.24 -12.68 -8.71
N LEU A 37 -7.96 -11.49 -8.19
CA LEU A 37 -8.92 -10.72 -7.42
C LEU A 37 -9.92 -10.01 -8.35
N LYS A 38 -11.16 -10.51 -8.36
CA LYS A 38 -12.31 -9.88 -9.02
C LYS A 38 -12.94 -8.88 -8.05
N LEU A 39 -12.96 -7.61 -8.42
CA LEU A 39 -13.60 -6.53 -7.65
C LEU A 39 -14.67 -5.89 -8.52
N ASN A 40 -15.78 -5.51 -7.88
CA ASN A 40 -16.74 -4.61 -8.50
C ASN A 40 -16.16 -3.20 -8.61
N ASN A 41 -16.68 -2.41 -9.54
CA ASN A 41 -16.19 -1.06 -9.78
C ASN A 41 -16.33 -0.16 -8.54
N ASP A 42 -17.34 -0.41 -7.71
CA ASP A 42 -17.73 0.34 -6.51
C ASP A 42 -17.33 -0.35 -5.19
N ALA A 43 -16.43 -1.34 -5.25
CA ALA A 43 -16.06 -2.12 -4.09
C ALA A 43 -15.43 -1.28 -2.97
N ASN A 44 -15.77 -1.63 -1.72
CA ASN A 44 -15.07 -1.17 -0.52
C ASN A 44 -14.01 -2.20 -0.11
N VAL A 45 -12.74 -1.79 -0.07
CA VAL A 45 -11.60 -2.69 0.18
C VAL A 45 -10.78 -2.23 1.37
N LEU A 46 -10.32 -3.18 2.20
CA LEU A 46 -9.36 -2.96 3.28
C LEU A 46 -8.03 -3.67 2.95
N ASP A 47 -6.94 -2.90 2.91
CA ASP A 47 -5.57 -3.42 2.78
C ASP A 47 -4.92 -3.54 4.17
N CYS A 48 -4.92 -4.76 4.71
CA CYS A 48 -4.36 -5.08 6.02
C CYS A 48 -2.84 -5.26 5.94
N GLY A 49 -2.09 -4.34 6.56
CA GLY A 49 -0.64 -4.26 6.40
C GLY A 49 -0.28 -3.52 5.11
N CYS A 50 -0.85 -2.33 4.92
CA CYS A 50 -0.76 -1.60 3.66
C CYS A 50 0.67 -1.18 3.26
N GLY A 51 1.63 -1.24 4.19
CA GLY A 51 3.05 -1.04 3.90
C GLY A 51 3.31 0.30 3.23
N GLY A 52 3.95 0.28 2.07
CA GLY A 52 4.22 1.50 1.28
C GLY A 52 3.06 1.99 0.43
N GLY A 53 1.89 1.35 0.50
CA GLY A 53 0.66 1.80 -0.16
C GLY A 53 0.58 1.56 -1.66
N ALA A 54 1.52 0.81 -2.24
CA ALA A 54 1.49 0.52 -3.67
C ALA A 54 0.34 -0.43 -4.05
N ASN A 55 -0.10 -1.30 -3.14
CA ASN A 55 -1.25 -2.17 -3.38
C ASN A 55 -2.56 -1.41 -3.31
N ILE A 56 -2.74 -0.51 -2.33
CA ILE A 56 -3.85 0.47 -2.32
C ILE A 56 -4.01 1.15 -3.68
N LYS A 57 -2.92 1.67 -4.25
CA LYS A 57 -2.95 2.33 -5.57
C LYS A 57 -3.43 1.42 -6.70
N ARG A 58 -3.11 0.13 -6.66
CA ARG A 58 -3.56 -0.86 -7.65
C ARG A 58 -5.02 -1.24 -7.45
N LEU A 59 -5.44 -1.37 -6.20
CA LEU A 59 -6.82 -1.66 -5.82
C LEU A 59 -7.75 -0.52 -6.26
N LEU A 60 -7.37 0.74 -6.00
CA LEU A 60 -8.12 1.93 -6.45
C LEU A 60 -8.34 1.96 -7.96
N LYS A 61 -7.38 1.48 -8.76
CA LYS A 61 -7.53 1.35 -10.22
C LYS A 61 -8.47 0.22 -10.64
N LYS A 62 -8.61 -0.83 -9.81
CA LYS A 62 -9.50 -1.97 -10.08
C LYS A 62 -10.95 -1.67 -9.72
N CYS A 63 -11.18 -0.82 -8.73
CA CYS A 63 -12.51 -0.35 -8.33
C CYS A 63 -12.61 1.18 -8.54
N PRO A 64 -12.77 1.68 -9.77
CA PRO A 64 -12.71 3.12 -10.09
C PRO A 64 -13.79 3.97 -9.42
N GLU A 65 -14.88 3.40 -8.92
CA GLU A 65 -15.93 4.10 -8.16
C GLU A 65 -15.90 3.72 -6.66
N GLY A 66 -14.96 2.86 -6.26
CA GLY A 66 -14.86 2.30 -4.92
C GLY A 66 -13.93 3.07 -3.98
N ILE A 67 -13.86 2.59 -2.74
CA ILE A 67 -13.04 3.15 -1.66
C ILE A 67 -12.04 2.08 -1.20
N VAL A 68 -10.79 2.46 -1.01
CA VAL A 68 -9.75 1.55 -0.49
C VAL A 68 -9.13 2.16 0.75
N LYS A 69 -9.32 1.52 1.90
CA LYS A 69 -8.69 1.92 3.17
C LYS A 69 -7.50 1.04 3.47
N GLY A 70 -6.44 1.62 4.02
CA GLY A 70 -5.25 0.88 4.44
C GLY A 70 -5.02 0.99 5.93
N ILE A 71 -4.61 -0.12 6.56
CA ILE A 71 -4.14 -0.13 7.94
C ILE A 71 -2.74 -0.71 8.02
N ASP A 72 -1.89 -0.11 8.83
CA ASP A 72 -0.57 -0.64 9.15
C ASP A 72 -0.19 -0.17 10.56
N TYR A 73 0.40 -1.06 11.33
CA TYR A 73 0.83 -0.77 12.69
C TYR A 73 2.14 0.01 12.74
N SER A 74 2.86 0.13 11.62
CA SER A 74 4.02 0.99 11.46
C SER A 74 3.61 2.40 11.01
N PRO A 75 3.90 3.45 11.82
CA PRO A 75 3.69 4.83 11.39
C PRO A 75 4.47 5.19 10.11
N VAL A 76 5.65 4.60 9.89
CA VAL A 76 6.46 4.84 8.68
C VAL A 76 5.77 4.29 7.44
N SER A 77 5.16 3.12 7.54
CA SER A 77 4.32 2.54 6.47
C SER A 77 3.14 3.46 6.17
N VAL A 78 2.38 3.86 7.20
CA VAL A 78 1.21 4.74 7.04
C VAL A 78 1.59 6.08 6.39
N GLU A 79 2.68 6.72 6.84
CA GLU A 79 3.16 7.98 6.27
C GLU A 79 3.51 7.81 4.77
N LYS A 80 4.23 6.74 4.42
CA LYS A 80 4.58 6.46 3.02
C LYS A 80 3.33 6.16 2.19
N SER A 81 2.41 5.35 2.71
CA SER A 81 1.14 5.00 2.06
C SER A 81 0.31 6.24 1.76
N LYS A 82 0.22 7.18 2.71
CA LYS A 82 -0.45 8.47 2.50
C LYS A 82 0.19 9.26 1.37
N LYS A 83 1.53 9.38 1.36
CA LYS A 83 2.26 10.08 0.28
C LYS A 83 2.06 9.44 -1.10
N VAL A 84 2.01 8.11 -1.18
CA VAL A 84 1.82 7.39 -2.46
C VAL A 84 0.40 7.57 -3.01
N ASN A 85 -0.59 7.76 -2.13
CA ASN A 85 -2.02 7.81 -2.46
C ASN A 85 -2.65 9.18 -2.16
N GLU A 86 -1.84 10.25 -2.09
CA GLU A 86 -2.29 11.60 -1.69
C GLU A 86 -3.47 12.11 -2.53
N ALA A 87 -3.42 11.91 -3.85
CA ALA A 87 -4.52 12.28 -4.74
C ALA A 87 -5.84 11.56 -4.38
N ALA A 88 -5.78 10.24 -4.16
CA ALA A 88 -6.97 9.47 -3.81
C ALA A 88 -7.50 9.82 -2.41
N ILE A 89 -6.63 10.24 -1.48
CA ILE A 89 -7.04 10.77 -0.18
C ILE A 89 -7.77 12.11 -0.35
N ALA A 90 -7.24 13.01 -1.17
CA ALA A 90 -7.88 14.28 -1.48
C ALA A 90 -9.25 14.10 -2.16
N GLU A 91 -9.41 13.06 -2.97
CA GLU A 91 -10.67 12.65 -3.59
C GLU A 91 -11.63 11.93 -2.63
N GLY A 92 -11.25 11.69 -1.37
CA GLY A 92 -12.08 10.99 -0.38
C GLY A 92 -12.15 9.47 -0.57
N ARG A 93 -11.31 8.92 -1.45
CA ARG A 93 -11.33 7.50 -1.86
C ARG A 93 -10.35 6.60 -1.10
N CYS A 94 -9.43 7.20 -0.35
CA CYS A 94 -8.42 6.50 0.46
C CYS A 94 -8.40 7.01 1.90
#